data_AF-A0A7S1CGP5-F1
#
_entry.id   AF-A0A7S1CGP5-F1
#
_cell.length_a   1.000
_cell.length_b   1.000
_cell.length_c   1.000
_cell.angle_alpha   90.00
_cell.angle_beta   90.00
_cell.angle_gamma   90.00
#
_symmetry.space_group_name_H-M   'P 1'
#
loop_
_entity.id
_entity.type
_entity.pdbx_description
1 polymer ?
#
loop_
_entity_poly.entity_id
_entity_poly.type
_entity_poly.pdbx_seq_one_letter_code
_entity_poly.pdbx_strand_id
1 'polypeptide(L)'
;RSSAPAMRAAVAVARAALVAAPRARVTRHVARRALSSGAGAEDLVVLDYDDVKDAGADLRAEISRAYGYEGLGILAVRGVPGYAEARAALLPLARRLALLPPDVKARLENADAFWNFGWSEGRELVDGKPDRSKGSFYANPLHDAPFADSPELVRQHPSYCAPNLWPGDDLPELEPAFKALARLIVGVGGHVAAHADRLGAAGLAR
;
A
#
# COMPACT_ATOMS: atom_id res chain seq x y z
N ARG A 1 23.94 5.62 -35.94
CA ARG A 1 24.52 5.35 -34.61
C ARG A 1 24.35 6.59 -33.76
N SER A 2 23.31 6.61 -32.93
CA SER A 2 23.16 7.57 -31.84
C SER A 2 22.30 6.86 -30.81
N SER A 3 22.95 6.25 -29.83
CA SER A 3 22.34 5.60 -28.68
C SER A 3 22.22 6.65 -27.59
N ALA A 4 21.04 7.24 -27.43
CA ALA A 4 20.69 7.98 -26.23
C ALA A 4 20.63 6.97 -25.04
N PRO A 5 21.25 7.28 -23.89
CA PRO A 5 21.33 6.35 -22.78
C PRO A 5 19.95 6.16 -22.18
N ALA A 6 19.60 4.89 -21.93
CA ALA A 6 18.40 4.48 -21.24
C ALA A 6 18.28 5.26 -19.92
N MET A 7 17.25 6.11 -19.84
CA MET A 7 16.87 6.86 -18.65
C MET A 7 16.38 5.87 -17.60
N ARG A 8 17.33 5.38 -16.79
CA ARG A 8 17.07 4.69 -15.53
C ARG A 8 16.46 5.68 -14.55
N ALA A 9 15.14 5.76 -14.54
CA ALA A 9 14.37 6.26 -13.41
C ALA A 9 13.14 5.36 -13.26
N ALA A 10 13.35 4.19 -12.64
CA ALA A 10 12.25 3.46 -12.03
C ALA A 10 11.80 4.28 -10.80
N VAL A 11 11.04 5.35 -11.03
CA VAL A 11 10.26 5.98 -9.97
C VAL A 11 9.19 4.96 -9.65
N ALA A 12 9.40 4.18 -8.58
CA ALA A 12 8.36 3.32 -8.05
C ALA A 12 7.16 4.20 -7.71
N VAL A 13 6.09 4.09 -8.49
CA VAL A 13 4.82 4.76 -8.20
C VAL A 13 4.18 4.02 -7.04
N ALA A 14 4.65 4.31 -5.83
CA ALA A 14 4.06 3.78 -4.62
C ALA A 14 2.67 4.41 -4.44
N ARG A 15 1.65 3.59 -4.20
CA ARG A 15 0.30 4.03 -3.89
C ARG A 15 -0.18 3.28 -2.66
N ALA A 16 -0.70 4.00 -1.69
CA ALA A 16 -1.41 3.40 -0.58
C ALA A 16 -2.90 3.70 -0.72
N ALA A 17 -3.73 2.71 -0.40
CA ALA A 17 -5.18 2.82 -0.40
C ALA A 17 -5.69 2.74 1.05
N LEU A 18 -6.50 3.71 1.45
CA LEU A 18 -7.28 3.65 2.68
C LEU A 18 -8.71 3.27 2.33
N VAL A 19 -9.18 2.12 2.81
CA VAL A 19 -10.51 1.58 2.50
C VAL A 19 -11.43 1.75 3.72
N ALA A 20 -12.60 2.34 3.51
CA ALA A 20 -13.67 2.40 4.49
C ALA A 20 -14.79 1.43 4.11
N ALA A 21 -15.17 0.53 5.02
CA ALA A 21 -16.30 -0.39 4.88
C ALA A 21 -17.31 -0.20 6.03
N PRO A 22 -18.63 -0.29 5.79
CA PRO A 22 -19.62 -0.34 6.87
C PRO A 22 -19.51 -1.66 7.64
N ARG A 23 -19.78 -1.63 8.96
CA ARG A 23 -19.73 -2.81 9.85
C ARG A 23 -20.64 -3.92 9.32
N ALA A 24 -20.07 -5.07 8.94
CA ALA A 24 -20.80 -6.32 8.99
C ALA A 24 -21.06 -6.71 10.46
N ARG A 25 -22.27 -7.18 10.77
CA ARG A 25 -22.59 -7.82 12.06
C ARG A 25 -21.72 -9.07 12.17
N VAL A 26 -20.67 -9.02 12.99
CA VAL A 26 -19.92 -10.21 13.36
C VAL A 26 -20.77 -10.98 14.37
N THR A 27 -21.50 -11.99 13.92
CA THR A 27 -21.98 -13.05 14.81
C THR A 27 -20.77 -13.82 15.29
N ARG A 28 -20.41 -13.66 16.57
CA ARG A 28 -19.40 -14.50 17.23
C ARG A 28 -19.88 -15.94 17.20
N HIS A 29 -19.29 -16.76 16.35
CA HIS A 29 -19.16 -18.20 16.58
C HIS A 29 -17.67 -18.49 16.70
N VAL A 30 -17.17 -18.39 17.93
CA VAL A 30 -15.83 -18.89 18.27
C VAL A 30 -15.98 -20.39 18.43
N ALA A 31 -15.90 -21.14 17.34
CA ALA A 31 -15.59 -22.55 17.42
C ALA A 31 -14.07 -22.67 17.58
N ARG A 32 -13.61 -22.97 18.81
CA ARG A 32 -12.26 -23.48 19.04
C ARG A 32 -12.14 -24.81 18.29
N ARG A 33 -11.51 -24.79 17.12
CA ARG A 33 -11.02 -26.01 16.49
C ARG A 33 -9.52 -26.07 16.70
N ALA A 34 -9.09 -27.01 17.53
CA ALA A 34 -7.70 -27.45 17.55
C ALA A 34 -7.37 -27.94 16.13
N LEU A 35 -6.41 -27.31 15.48
CA LEU A 35 -5.90 -27.76 14.20
C LEU A 35 -5.00 -28.96 14.47
N SER A 36 -5.59 -30.15 14.39
CA SER A 36 -4.87 -31.41 14.27
C SER A 36 -4.20 -31.48 12.90
N SER A 37 -2.93 -31.83 12.91
CA SER A 37 -2.01 -32.11 11.81
C SER A 37 -2.59 -32.97 10.67
N GLY A 38 -2.41 -32.50 9.43
CA GLY A 38 -2.56 -33.32 8.21
C GLY A 38 -2.76 -32.48 6.94
N ALA A 39 -1.75 -32.48 6.08
CA ALA A 39 -1.64 -31.88 4.73
C ALA A 39 -1.44 -30.34 4.62
N GLY A 40 -0.16 -29.93 4.55
CA GLY A 40 0.35 -28.85 3.68
C GLY A 40 -0.18 -27.43 3.86
N ALA A 41 -0.46 -26.98 5.09
CA ALA A 41 -0.56 -25.54 5.31
C ALA A 41 0.86 -24.98 5.38
N GLU A 42 1.34 -24.38 4.28
CA GLU A 42 2.61 -23.65 4.31
C GLU A 42 2.54 -22.55 5.37
N ASP A 43 3.52 -22.54 6.27
CA ASP A 43 3.55 -21.60 7.39
C ASP A 43 3.93 -20.20 6.91
N LEU A 44 3.17 -19.18 7.36
CA LEU A 44 3.51 -17.77 7.15
C LEU A 44 4.92 -17.48 7.69
N VAL A 45 5.80 -16.99 6.82
CA VAL A 45 7.12 -16.49 7.23
C VAL A 45 6.93 -15.17 7.98
N VAL A 46 7.39 -15.14 9.23
CA VAL A 46 7.38 -13.94 10.09
C VAL A 46 8.82 -13.59 10.45
N LEU A 47 9.25 -12.38 10.10
CA LEU A 47 10.58 -11.85 10.42
C LEU A 47 10.50 -10.75 11.46
N ASP A 48 11.53 -10.63 12.29
CA ASP A 48 11.70 -9.47 13.18
C ASP A 48 12.21 -8.26 12.41
N TYR A 49 11.68 -7.07 12.74
CA TYR A 49 12.06 -5.82 12.09
C TYR A 49 13.57 -5.54 12.17
N ASP A 50 14.20 -5.87 13.29
CA ASP A 50 15.63 -5.62 13.48
C ASP A 50 16.49 -6.46 12.52
N ASP A 51 16.11 -7.71 12.26
CA ASP A 51 16.78 -8.57 11.27
C ASP A 51 16.57 -8.05 9.85
N VAL A 52 15.33 -7.64 9.51
CA VAL A 52 15.00 -7.08 8.19
C VAL A 52 15.76 -5.77 7.95
N LYS A 53 15.87 -4.94 8.98
CA LYS A 53 16.59 -3.66 8.93
C LYS A 53 18.11 -3.85 8.81
N ASP A 54 18.67 -4.89 9.42
CA ASP A 54 20.09 -5.18 9.33
C ASP A 54 20.45 -5.64 7.91
N ALA A 55 21.19 -4.79 7.22
CA ALA A 55 21.70 -5.12 5.90
C ALA A 55 22.73 -6.27 5.93
N GLY A 56 23.29 -6.66 7.08
CA GLY A 56 24.18 -7.81 7.21
C GLY A 56 23.48 -9.16 7.38
N ALA A 57 22.19 -9.17 7.76
CA ALA A 57 21.46 -10.40 8.04
C ALA A 57 21.33 -11.29 6.79
N ASP A 58 21.49 -12.61 6.97
CA ASP A 58 21.24 -13.60 5.92
C ASP A 58 19.82 -14.14 6.04
N LEU A 59 18.90 -13.54 5.28
CA LEU A 59 17.47 -13.89 5.27
C LEU A 59 17.06 -14.65 4.00
N ARG A 60 18.03 -15.21 3.25
CA ARG A 60 17.78 -15.81 1.93
C ARG A 60 16.82 -17.00 1.99
N ALA A 61 16.92 -17.83 3.03
CA ALA A 61 16.08 -19.00 3.19
C ALA A 61 14.62 -18.60 3.44
N GLU A 62 14.41 -17.61 4.30
CA GLU A 62 13.11 -17.08 4.69
C GLU A 62 12.44 -16.37 3.52
N ILE A 63 13.17 -15.52 2.81
CA ILE A 63 12.69 -14.84 1.59
C ILE A 63 12.35 -15.87 0.50
N SER A 64 13.17 -16.91 0.30
CA SER A 64 12.88 -17.98 -0.67
C SER A 64 11.64 -18.78 -0.29
N ARG A 65 11.43 -19.05 1.01
CA ARG A 65 10.21 -19.71 1.48
C ARG A 65 8.97 -18.84 1.33
N ALA A 66 9.09 -17.53 1.49
CA ALA A 66 7.97 -16.61 1.36
C ALA A 66 7.56 -16.37 -0.10
N TYR A 67 8.54 -16.11 -0.97
CA TYR A 67 8.31 -15.66 -2.36
C TYR A 67 8.75 -16.65 -3.44
N GLY A 68 9.32 -17.80 -3.08
CA GLY A 68 9.69 -18.85 -4.02
C GLY A 68 8.47 -19.55 -4.63
N TYR A 69 8.72 -20.51 -5.53
CA TYR A 69 7.67 -21.19 -6.30
C TYR A 69 6.60 -21.85 -5.42
N GLU A 70 7.01 -22.46 -4.31
CA GLU A 70 6.13 -23.10 -3.33
C GLU A 70 5.69 -22.14 -2.20
N GLY A 71 6.11 -20.88 -2.23
CA GLY A 71 5.85 -19.90 -1.18
C GLY A 71 4.43 -19.33 -1.26
N LEU A 72 3.90 -18.87 -0.13
CA LEU A 72 2.60 -18.21 -0.06
C LEU A 72 2.53 -16.88 -0.84
N GLY A 73 3.67 -16.36 -1.31
CA GLY A 73 3.78 -15.05 -1.94
C GLY A 73 3.68 -13.89 -0.95
N ILE A 74 3.67 -14.16 0.36
CA ILE A 74 3.51 -13.18 1.43
C ILE A 74 4.52 -13.42 2.55
N LEU A 75 4.90 -12.33 3.21
CA LEU A 75 5.77 -12.30 4.38
C LEU A 75 5.22 -11.28 5.38
N ALA A 76 5.36 -11.57 6.67
CA ALA A 76 5.03 -10.63 7.74
C ALA A 76 6.31 -10.14 8.43
N VAL A 77 6.35 -8.85 8.75
CA VAL A 77 7.39 -8.25 9.61
C VAL A 77 6.74 -7.85 10.93
N ARG A 78 7.28 -8.34 12.05
CA ARG A 78 6.82 -7.99 13.40
C ARG A 78 7.80 -7.04 14.09
N GLY A 79 7.31 -6.36 15.12
CA GLY A 79 8.16 -5.47 15.94
C GLY A 79 8.54 -4.16 15.27
N VAL A 80 7.82 -3.71 14.23
CA VAL A 80 8.12 -2.45 13.53
C VAL A 80 7.86 -1.24 14.46
N PRO A 81 8.89 -0.44 14.81
CA PRO A 81 8.72 0.70 15.71
C PRO A 81 7.78 1.76 15.13
N GLY A 82 6.86 2.29 15.95
CA GLY A 82 5.92 3.35 15.56
C GLY A 82 4.73 2.89 14.70
N TYR A 83 4.68 1.62 14.27
CA TYR A 83 3.60 1.12 13.43
C TYR A 83 2.25 1.13 14.14
N ALA A 84 2.21 0.70 15.41
CA ALA A 84 0.99 0.60 16.18
C ALA A 84 0.33 1.99 16.37
N GLU A 85 1.15 2.99 16.69
CA GLU A 85 0.76 4.38 16.90
C GLU A 85 0.28 5.02 15.59
N ALA A 86 1.06 4.89 14.51
CA ALA A 86 0.70 5.43 13.20
C ALA A 86 -0.59 4.80 12.64
N ARG A 87 -0.77 3.49 12.85
CA ARG A 87 -2.00 2.78 12.47
C ARG A 87 -3.20 3.24 13.29
N ALA A 88 -3.03 3.40 14.62
CA ALA A 88 -4.08 3.88 15.50
C ALA A 88 -4.50 5.33 15.17
N ALA A 89 -3.57 6.17 14.72
CA ALA A 89 -3.84 7.53 14.28
C ALA A 89 -4.60 7.57 12.95
N LEU A 90 -4.21 6.78 11.94
CA LEU A 90 -4.79 6.85 10.60
C LEU A 90 -6.15 6.17 10.46
N LEU A 91 -6.31 4.94 10.97
CA LEU A 91 -7.49 4.13 10.65
C LEU A 91 -8.84 4.74 11.04
N PRO A 92 -8.98 5.42 12.19
CA PRO A 92 -10.23 6.11 12.53
C PRO A 92 -10.59 7.22 11.53
N LEU A 93 -9.60 7.84 10.88
CA LEU A 93 -9.80 8.92 9.91
C LEU A 93 -10.46 8.42 8.62
N ALA A 94 -10.34 7.14 8.27
CA ALA A 94 -11.01 6.55 7.10
C ALA A 94 -12.53 6.74 7.17
N ARG A 95 -13.11 6.53 8.36
CA ARG A 95 -14.55 6.74 8.57
C ARG A 95 -14.90 8.23 8.52
N ARG A 96 -14.09 9.10 9.12
CA ARG A 96 -14.32 10.55 9.09
C ARG A 96 -14.33 11.07 7.66
N LEU A 97 -13.35 10.64 6.86
CA LEU A 97 -13.26 10.94 5.43
C LEU A 97 -14.51 10.50 4.66
N ALA A 98 -14.96 9.25 4.86
CA ALA A 98 -16.15 8.72 4.18
C ALA A 98 -17.45 9.48 4.51
N LEU A 99 -17.51 10.09 5.70
CA LEU A 99 -18.64 10.86 6.20
C LEU A 99 -18.53 12.36 5.92
N LEU A 100 -17.47 12.83 5.26
CA LEU A 100 -17.38 14.23 4.87
C LEU A 100 -18.56 14.63 3.96
N PRO A 101 -18.96 15.91 3.99
CA PRO A 101 -20.00 16.45 3.12
C PRO A 101 -19.77 16.10 1.64
N PRO A 102 -20.84 15.86 0.85
CA PRO A 102 -20.71 15.48 -0.55
C PRO A 102 -19.90 16.48 -1.40
N ASP A 103 -20.01 17.77 -1.13
CA ASP A 103 -19.26 18.82 -1.83
C ASP A 103 -17.76 18.75 -1.50
N VAL A 104 -17.39 18.41 -0.26
CA VAL A 104 -16.01 18.17 0.16
C VAL A 104 -15.47 16.94 -0.56
N LYS A 105 -16.20 15.82 -0.54
CA LYS A 105 -15.78 14.59 -1.23
C LYS A 105 -15.63 14.81 -2.74
N ALA A 106 -16.51 15.59 -3.37
CA ALA A 106 -16.41 15.91 -4.79
C ALA A 106 -15.11 16.66 -5.16
N ARG A 107 -14.61 17.54 -4.28
CA ARG A 107 -13.31 18.21 -4.48
C ARG A 107 -12.12 17.25 -4.39
N LEU A 108 -12.31 16.09 -3.76
CA LEU A 108 -11.30 15.07 -3.60
C LEU A 108 -11.36 14.01 -4.70
N GLU A 109 -12.31 14.06 -5.63
CA GLU A 109 -12.36 13.10 -6.74
C GLU A 109 -11.49 13.58 -7.92
N ASN A 110 -10.85 12.63 -8.61
CA ASN A 110 -10.08 12.92 -9.82
C ASN A 110 -10.47 11.97 -10.95
N ALA A 111 -11.46 12.35 -11.76
CA ALA A 111 -11.92 11.55 -12.89
C ALA A 111 -10.85 11.40 -13.98
N ASP A 112 -10.05 12.43 -14.23
CA ASP A 112 -8.98 12.41 -15.24
C ASP A 112 -7.88 11.39 -14.88
N ALA A 113 -7.62 11.21 -13.59
CA ALA A 113 -6.74 10.17 -13.08
C ALA A 113 -7.44 8.83 -12.84
N PHE A 114 -8.63 8.62 -13.39
CA PHE A 114 -9.45 7.42 -13.24
C PHE A 114 -9.69 7.08 -11.75
N TRP A 115 -9.90 8.10 -10.92
CA TRP A 115 -10.10 8.01 -9.46
C TRP A 115 -8.98 7.31 -8.69
N ASN A 116 -7.77 7.29 -9.25
CA ASN A 116 -6.62 6.70 -8.58
C ASN A 116 -5.87 7.71 -7.67
N PHE A 117 -6.34 8.95 -7.58
CA PHE A 117 -5.89 9.94 -6.59
C PHE A 117 -7.09 10.59 -5.94
N GLY A 118 -7.04 10.73 -4.61
CA GLY A 118 -8.13 11.24 -3.80
C GLY A 118 -9.24 10.21 -3.57
N TRP A 119 -10.48 10.67 -3.44
CA TRP A 119 -11.67 9.89 -3.11
C TRP A 119 -12.24 9.13 -4.32
N SER A 120 -12.66 7.88 -4.08
CA SER A 120 -13.33 7.00 -5.04
C SER A 120 -14.41 6.18 -4.34
N GLU A 121 -15.66 6.33 -4.79
CA GLU A 121 -16.82 5.60 -4.26
C GLU A 121 -17.82 5.37 -5.41
N GLY A 122 -18.38 4.17 -5.54
CA GLY A 122 -19.40 3.89 -6.56
C GLY A 122 -18.91 3.93 -8.02
N ARG A 123 -17.59 3.82 -8.25
CA ARG A 123 -17.01 3.85 -9.61
C ARG A 123 -16.99 2.48 -10.29
N GLU A 124 -16.82 1.43 -9.51
CA GLU A 124 -16.90 0.05 -9.99
C GLU A 124 -18.36 -0.43 -10.04
N LEU A 125 -18.67 -1.29 -11.01
CA LEU A 125 -19.97 -1.93 -11.11
C LEU A 125 -19.90 -3.34 -10.52
N VAL A 126 -20.79 -3.66 -9.58
CA VAL A 126 -21.03 -5.01 -9.08
C VAL A 126 -22.47 -5.37 -9.46
N ASP A 127 -22.65 -6.45 -10.21
CA ASP A 127 -23.93 -6.88 -10.78
C ASP A 127 -24.66 -5.78 -11.57
N GLY A 128 -23.88 -4.98 -12.34
CA GLY A 128 -24.40 -3.89 -13.16
C GLY A 128 -24.81 -2.64 -12.37
N LYS A 129 -24.56 -2.58 -11.07
CA LYS A 129 -24.88 -1.44 -10.20
C LYS A 129 -23.61 -0.82 -9.60
N PRO A 130 -23.56 0.51 -9.42
CA PRO A 130 -22.46 1.17 -8.72
C PRO A 130 -22.22 0.58 -7.32
N ASP A 131 -20.99 0.13 -7.06
CA ASP A 131 -20.58 -0.38 -5.75
C ASP A 131 -20.36 0.76 -4.76
N ARG A 132 -21.42 1.06 -4.00
CA ARG A 132 -21.40 2.05 -2.90
C ARG A 132 -21.12 1.42 -1.55
N SER A 133 -20.77 0.13 -1.50
CA SER A 133 -20.46 -0.56 -0.25
C SER A 133 -19.03 -0.28 0.24
N LYS A 134 -18.19 0.23 -0.66
CA LYS A 134 -16.81 0.63 -0.38
C LYS A 134 -16.52 2.04 -0.88
N GLY A 135 -15.74 2.75 -0.07
CA GLY A 135 -15.04 3.97 -0.46
C GLY A 135 -13.54 3.78 -0.27
N SER A 136 -12.77 4.26 -1.23
CA SER A 136 -11.31 4.22 -1.21
C SER A 136 -10.74 5.63 -1.32
N PHE A 137 -9.62 5.86 -0.66
CA PHE A 137 -8.82 7.06 -0.81
C PHE A 137 -7.39 6.71 -1.18
N TYR A 138 -6.87 7.34 -2.23
CA TYR A 138 -5.56 7.05 -2.80
C TYR A 138 -4.65 8.27 -2.77
N ALA A 139 -3.42 8.07 -2.32
CA ALA A 139 -2.37 9.08 -2.39
C ALA A 139 -1.00 8.43 -2.56
N ASN A 140 -0.08 9.14 -3.20
CA ASN A 140 1.33 8.83 -3.18
C ASN A 140 1.87 9.06 -1.75
N PRO A 141 2.53 8.05 -1.16
CA PRO A 141 2.94 8.08 0.24
C PRO A 141 4.19 8.92 0.52
N LEU A 142 4.97 9.24 -0.51
CA LEU A 142 6.26 9.92 -0.38
C LEU A 142 6.19 11.39 -0.80
N HIS A 143 5.55 11.67 -1.93
CA HIS A 143 5.56 12.98 -2.59
C HIS A 143 4.15 13.40 -3.01
N ASP A 144 3.78 14.66 -2.78
CA ASP A 144 2.45 15.14 -3.21
C ASP A 144 2.35 15.41 -4.69
N ALA A 145 3.42 15.89 -5.32
CA ALA A 145 3.47 16.17 -6.75
C ALA A 145 4.83 15.74 -7.32
N PRO A 146 5.11 14.42 -7.41
CA PRO A 146 6.41 13.92 -7.85
C PRO A 146 6.79 14.33 -9.29
N PHE A 147 5.82 14.79 -10.09
CA PHE A 147 6.00 15.20 -11.49
C PHE A 147 5.65 16.68 -11.72
N ALA A 148 5.79 17.54 -10.71
CA ALA A 148 5.49 18.97 -10.82
C ALA A 148 6.25 19.66 -11.96
N ASP A 149 7.52 19.27 -12.16
CA ASP A 149 8.39 19.82 -13.22
C ASP A 149 8.20 19.12 -14.58
N SER A 150 7.20 18.23 -14.72
CA SER A 150 6.95 17.46 -15.95
C SER A 150 5.45 17.34 -16.23
N PRO A 151 4.75 18.46 -16.49
CA PRO A 151 3.30 18.47 -16.72
C PRO A 151 2.87 17.60 -17.91
N GLU A 152 3.76 17.34 -18.86
CA GLU A 152 3.56 16.43 -20.00
C GLU A 152 3.29 15.00 -19.51
N LEU A 153 4.06 14.52 -18.51
CA LEU A 153 3.88 13.20 -17.92
C LEU A 153 2.57 13.11 -17.15
N VAL A 154 2.17 14.18 -16.45
CA VAL A 154 0.87 14.25 -15.78
C VAL A 154 -0.27 14.12 -16.79
N ARG A 155 -0.17 14.78 -17.95
CA ARG A 155 -1.19 14.67 -19.02
C ARG A 155 -1.22 13.29 -19.69
N GLN A 156 -0.06 12.68 -19.92
CA GLN A 156 0.03 11.37 -20.60
C GLN A 156 -0.32 10.21 -19.68
N HIS A 157 -0.02 10.33 -18.39
CA HIS A 157 -0.17 9.28 -17.39
C HIS A 157 -0.85 9.79 -16.10
N PRO A 158 -2.05 10.40 -16.19
CA PRO A 158 -2.69 11.03 -15.04
C PRO A 158 -2.99 10.03 -13.92
N SER A 159 -3.27 8.77 -14.29
CA SER A 159 -3.46 7.69 -13.32
C SER A 159 -2.23 7.42 -12.47
N TYR A 160 -1.01 7.79 -12.85
CA TYR A 160 0.22 7.54 -12.07
C TYR A 160 0.90 8.82 -11.59
N CYS A 161 0.71 9.91 -12.32
CA CYS A 161 1.50 11.13 -12.17
C CYS A 161 0.73 12.31 -11.57
N ALA A 162 -0.60 12.22 -11.43
CA ALA A 162 -1.38 13.29 -10.85
C ALA A 162 -0.97 13.58 -9.39
N PRO A 163 -1.12 14.83 -8.93
CA PRO A 163 -0.82 15.18 -7.55
C PRO A 163 -1.83 14.58 -6.57
N ASN A 164 -1.41 14.44 -5.32
CA ASN A 164 -2.28 14.07 -4.20
C ASN A 164 -3.38 15.11 -3.99
N LEU A 165 -4.56 14.63 -3.59
CA LEU A 165 -5.71 15.48 -3.23
C LEU A 165 -5.99 15.32 -1.73
N TRP A 166 -5.62 16.33 -0.94
CA TRP A 166 -5.85 16.34 0.52
C TRP A 166 -7.08 17.16 0.89
N PRO A 167 -7.81 16.78 1.96
CA PRO A 167 -9.00 17.49 2.44
C PRO A 167 -8.71 18.86 3.07
N GLY A 168 -7.43 19.21 3.32
CA GLY A 168 -7.08 20.48 3.96
C GLY A 168 -7.80 20.67 5.29
N ASP A 169 -8.40 21.84 5.48
CA ASP A 169 -9.11 22.21 6.71
C ASP A 169 -10.35 21.34 7.01
N ASP A 170 -10.90 20.64 6.02
CA ASP A 170 -12.05 19.76 6.23
C ASP A 170 -11.68 18.49 7.04
N LEU A 171 -10.40 18.08 6.98
CA LEU A 171 -9.86 16.95 7.76
C LEU A 171 -8.31 17.05 7.87
N PRO A 172 -7.78 18.03 8.61
CA PRO A 172 -6.35 18.38 8.60
C PRO A 172 -5.45 17.27 9.12
N GLU A 173 -5.98 16.33 9.91
CA GLU A 173 -5.21 15.23 10.48
C GLU A 173 -4.92 14.10 9.48
N LEU A 174 -5.65 14.04 8.35
CA LEU A 174 -5.54 12.93 7.40
C LEU A 174 -4.17 12.86 6.74
N GLU A 175 -3.71 13.97 6.16
CA GLU A 175 -2.44 14.03 5.44
C GLU A 175 -1.24 13.60 6.31
N PRO A 176 -1.00 14.20 7.49
CA PRO A 176 0.15 13.82 8.32
C PRO A 176 0.05 12.36 8.81
N ALA A 177 -1.14 11.90 9.22
CA ALA A 177 -1.32 10.52 9.66
C ALA A 177 -1.11 9.50 8.52
N PHE A 178 -1.60 9.82 7.32
CA PHE A 178 -1.43 8.99 6.13
C PHE A 178 0.05 8.88 5.77
N LYS A 179 0.74 10.01 5.64
CA LYS A 179 2.17 10.04 5.31
C LYS A 179 3.02 9.34 6.37
N ALA A 180 2.70 9.51 7.65
CA ALA A 180 3.43 8.84 8.73
C ALA A 180 3.40 7.31 8.60
N LEU A 181 2.19 6.72 8.48
CA LEU A 181 2.07 5.27 8.32
C LEU A 181 2.61 4.79 6.98
N ALA A 182 2.32 5.50 5.89
CA ALA A 182 2.68 5.03 4.56
C ALA A 182 4.19 5.09 4.31
N ARG A 183 4.90 6.09 4.83
CA ARG A 183 6.38 6.14 4.80
C ARG A 183 7.01 5.00 5.58
N LEU A 184 6.44 4.64 6.73
CA LEU A 184 6.89 3.48 7.51
C LEU A 184 6.72 2.18 6.69
N ILE A 185 5.57 1.98 6.06
CA ILE A 185 5.31 0.82 5.20
C ILE A 185 6.30 0.77 4.04
N VAL A 186 6.54 1.89 3.35
CA VAL A 186 7.52 1.99 2.26
C VAL A 186 8.93 1.67 2.75
N GLY A 187 9.32 2.18 3.91
CA GLY A 187 10.64 1.91 4.50
C GLY A 187 10.86 0.43 4.81
N VAL A 188 9.89 -0.22 5.47
CA VAL A 188 9.94 -1.68 5.73
C VAL A 188 10.00 -2.46 4.42
N GLY A 189 9.17 -2.11 3.44
CA GLY A 189 9.18 -2.73 2.13
C GLY A 189 10.52 -2.59 1.41
N GLY A 190 11.18 -1.43 1.53
CA GLY A 190 12.51 -1.19 0.98
C GLY A 190 13.58 -2.11 1.59
N HIS A 191 13.53 -2.35 2.91
CA HIS A 191 14.44 -3.30 3.56
C HIS A 191 14.21 -4.73 3.08
N VAL A 192 12.95 -5.18 2.99
CA VAL A 192 12.61 -6.52 2.46
C VAL A 192 13.07 -6.66 1.00
N ALA A 193 12.82 -5.65 0.17
CA ALA A 193 13.24 -5.63 -1.23
C ALA A 193 14.78 -5.75 -1.36
N ALA A 194 15.55 -5.05 -0.52
CA ALA A 194 17.00 -5.16 -0.53
C ALA A 194 17.52 -6.56 -0.19
N HIS A 195 16.81 -7.32 0.64
CA HIS A 195 17.12 -8.73 0.90
C HIS A 195 16.72 -9.64 -0.27
N ALA A 196 15.57 -9.37 -0.90
CA ALA A 196 15.13 -10.08 -2.10
C ALA A 196 16.07 -9.87 -3.31
N ASP A 197 16.58 -8.65 -3.50
CA ASP A 197 17.53 -8.33 -4.58
C ASP A 197 18.82 -9.15 -4.48
N ARG A 198 19.32 -9.41 -3.26
CA ARG A 198 20.50 -10.25 -3.05
C ARG A 198 20.27 -11.70 -3.43
N LEU A 199 19.07 -12.21 -3.18
CA LEU A 199 18.68 -13.55 -3.61
C LEU A 199 18.62 -13.61 -5.15
N GLY A 200 18.01 -12.63 -5.80
CA GLY A 200 17.93 -12.53 -7.25
C GLY A 200 19.31 -12.43 -7.93
N ALA A 201 20.20 -11.60 -7.39
CA ALA A 201 21.58 -11.48 -7.90
C ALA A 201 22.36 -12.80 -7.79
N ALA A 202 22.16 -13.58 -6.72
CA ALA A 202 22.78 -14.89 -6.57
C ALA A 202 22.20 -15.96 -7.52
N GLY A 203 20.93 -15.83 -7.91
CA GLY A 203 20.26 -16.72 -8.87
C GLY A 203 20.66 -16.47 -10.32
N LEU A 204 20.93 -15.21 -10.70
CA LEU A 204 21.38 -14.82 -12.05
C LEU A 204 22.87 -15.08 -12.32
N ALA A 205 23.65 -15.40 -11.28
CA ALA A 205 25.07 -15.71 -11.35
C ALA A 205 25.35 -17.23 -11.53
N ARG A 206 24.31 -18.06 -11.71
CA ARG A 206 24.40 -19.49 -12.02
C ARG A 206 23.99 -19.73 -13.47
#